data_AF-A0A960EI58-F1
#
_entry.id   AF-A0A960EI58-F1
#
_cell.length_a   1.000
_cell.length_b   1.000
_cell.length_c   1.000
_cell.angle_alpha   90.00
_cell.angle_beta   90.00
_cell.angle_gamma   90.00
#
_symmetry.space_group_name_H-M   'P 1'
#
loop_
_entity.id
_entity.type
_entity.pdbx_description
1 polymer ?
#
loop_
_entity_poly.entity_id
_entity_poly.type
_entity_poly.pdbx_seq_one_letter_code
_entity_poly.pdbx_strand_id
1 'polypeptide(L)'
;SYWSANRDEEVFAEPMRFDIARPDADKAISFGLGAHYCLGSQFARRELRTFLPKLLERFDRIELAGEPEWVAANFVGGVKHLPITYR
;
A
#
# COMPACT_ATOMS: atom_id res chain seq x y z
N SER A 1 13.88 -2.59 -9.74
CA SER A 1 12.54 -3.15 -9.44
C SER A 1 11.70 -2.08 -8.76
N TYR A 2 10.39 -1.95 -9.06
CA TYR A 2 9.50 -0.96 -8.42
C TYR A 2 9.50 -1.06 -6.89
N TRP A 3 9.58 -2.30 -6.37
CA TRP A 3 9.67 -2.57 -4.93
C TRP A 3 10.89 -1.95 -4.25
N SER A 4 12.03 -1.94 -4.96
CA SER A 4 13.28 -1.34 -4.50
C SER A 4 13.24 0.18 -4.66
N ALA A 5 12.77 0.67 -5.81
CA ALA A 5 12.71 2.11 -6.09
C ALA A 5 11.78 2.86 -5.12
N ASN A 6 10.66 2.26 -4.73
CA ASN A 6 9.76 2.83 -3.71
C ASN A 6 10.34 2.79 -2.28
N ARG A 7 11.56 2.26 -2.11
CA ARG A 7 12.31 2.24 -0.84
C ARG A 7 13.69 2.89 -0.97
N ASP A 8 13.92 3.62 -2.06
CA ASP A 8 15.18 4.28 -2.34
C ASP A 8 15.38 5.48 -1.40
N GLU A 9 16.42 5.42 -0.56
CA GLU A 9 16.76 6.47 0.41
C GLU A 9 17.21 7.79 -0.24
N GLU A 10 17.62 7.79 -1.51
CA GLU A 10 17.96 9.03 -2.23
C GLU A 10 16.69 9.85 -2.56
N VAL A 11 15.53 9.18 -2.64
CA VAL A 11 14.24 9.81 -2.98
C VAL A 11 13.36 10.00 -1.76
N PHE A 12 13.36 9.01 -0.87
CA PHE A 12 12.43 8.88 0.26
C PHE A 12 13.21 8.81 1.57
N ALA A 13 13.10 9.85 2.40
CA ALA A 13 13.62 9.78 3.77
C ALA A 13 12.89 8.69 4.57
N GLU A 14 13.62 7.94 5.41
CA GLU A 14 13.09 6.82 6.21
C GLU A 14 12.20 5.87 5.36
N PRO A 15 12.71 5.26 4.27
CA PRO A 15 11.88 4.62 3.25
C PRO A 15 11.06 3.42 3.74
N MET A 16 11.44 2.85 4.88
CA MET A 16 10.74 1.73 5.52
C MET A 16 9.62 2.19 6.47
N ARG A 17 9.57 3.48 6.84
CA ARG A 17 8.53 4.03 7.71
C ARG A 17 7.26 4.28 6.89
N PHE A 18 6.15 3.76 7.38
CA PHE A 18 4.84 4.13 6.86
C PHE A 18 4.39 5.46 7.46
N ASP A 19 4.18 6.46 6.60
CA ASP A 19 3.73 7.79 6.98
C ASP A 19 2.67 8.26 5.97
N ILE A 20 1.43 8.38 6.43
CA ILE A 20 0.29 8.76 5.59
C ILE A 20 0.35 10.22 5.11
N ALA A 21 1.10 11.06 5.82
CA ALA A 21 1.21 12.49 5.57
C ALA A 21 2.54 12.86 4.90
N ARG A 22 3.35 11.87 4.49
CA ARG A 22 4.62 12.12 3.83
C ARG A 22 4.43 13.00 2.58
N PRO A 23 5.20 14.09 2.42
CA PRO A 23 4.97 15.07 1.37
C PRO A 23 5.42 14.62 -0.02
N ASP A 24 6.24 13.57 -0.08
CA ASP A 24 6.89 13.02 -1.27
C ASP A 24 6.21 11.74 -1.80
N ALA A 25 5.02 11.39 -1.30
CA ALA A 25 4.29 10.18 -1.70
C ALA A 25 3.96 10.10 -3.20
N ASP A 26 3.84 11.25 -3.87
CA ASP A 26 3.53 11.36 -5.29
C ASP A 26 4.67 10.85 -6.20
N LYS A 27 5.89 10.74 -5.67
CA LYS A 27 7.05 10.18 -6.37
C LYS A 27 7.02 8.65 -6.47
N ALA A 28 6.12 7.96 -5.76
CA ALA A 28 6.03 6.50 -5.80
C ALA A 28 5.65 5.97 -7.19
N ILE A 29 6.36 4.94 -7.65
CA ILE A 29 6.24 4.40 -9.00
C ILE A 29 5.56 3.03 -9.06
N SER A 30 4.69 2.72 -8.08
CA SER A 30 3.95 1.45 -8.04
C SER A 30 3.06 1.21 -9.27
N PHE A 31 2.65 2.28 -9.95
CA PHE A 31 1.84 2.24 -11.17
C PHE A 31 2.69 2.28 -12.46
N GLY A 32 4.01 2.20 -12.36
CA GLY A 32 4.93 2.38 -13.48
C GLY A 32 5.09 3.85 -13.88
N LEU A 33 5.74 4.08 -15.02
CA LEU A 33 6.02 5.39 -15.62
C LEU A 33 5.94 5.30 -17.16
N GLY A 34 5.72 6.43 -17.81
CA GLY A 34 5.77 6.54 -19.28
C GLY A 34 4.58 5.89 -19.99
N ALA A 35 4.82 5.37 -21.19
CA ALA A 35 3.77 4.87 -22.10
C ALA A 35 2.94 3.71 -21.53
N HIS A 36 3.48 2.99 -20.55
CA HIS A 36 2.81 1.86 -19.90
C HIS A 36 2.35 2.18 -18.47
N TYR A 37 2.16 3.47 -18.15
CA TYR A 37 1.58 3.89 -16.89
C TYR A 37 0.22 3.21 -16.67
N CYS A 38 -0.02 2.74 -15.44
CA CYS A 38 -1.21 1.96 -15.12
C CYS A 38 -2.50 2.73 -15.46
N LEU A 39 -3.23 2.21 -16.45
CA LEU A 39 -4.52 2.72 -16.88
C LEU A 39 -5.54 2.76 -15.72
N GLY A 40 -5.47 1.80 -14.81
CA GLY A 40 -6.35 1.69 -13.65
C GLY A 40 -5.96 2.54 -12.43
N SER A 41 -4.89 3.33 -12.51
CA SER A 41 -4.34 4.02 -11.32
C SER A 41 -5.30 5.01 -10.68
N GLN A 42 -6.16 5.68 -11.47
CA GLN A 42 -7.19 6.57 -10.93
C GLN A 42 -8.35 5.80 -10.30
N PHE A 43 -8.70 4.65 -10.89
CA PHE A 43 -9.73 3.76 -10.35
C PHE A 43 -9.31 3.21 -8.99
N ALA A 44 -8.12 2.62 -8.89
CA ALA A 44 -7.57 2.09 -7.65
C ALA A 44 -7.48 3.15 -6.54
N ARG A 45 -7.07 4.39 -6.88
CA ARG A 45 -7.06 5.51 -5.92
C ARG A 45 -8.47 5.86 -5.44
N ARG A 46 -9.46 5.86 -6.32
CA ARG A 46 -10.86 6.15 -5.97
C ARG A 46 -11.47 5.07 -5.10
N GLU A 47 -11.16 3.81 -5.37
CA GLU A 47 -11.55 2.68 -4.51
C GLU A 47 -11.01 2.87 -3.09
N LEU A 48 -9.71 3.09 -2.92
CA LEU A 48 -9.10 3.31 -1.59
C LEU A 48 -9.65 4.54 -0.87
N ARG A 49 -9.83 5.66 -1.59
CA ARG A 49 -10.43 6.88 -1.03
C ARG A 49 -11.87 6.69 -0.56
N THR A 50 -12.59 5.74 -1.14
CA THR A 50 -13.96 5.42 -0.75
C THR A 50 -14.01 4.37 0.36
N PHE A 51 -13.15 3.36 0.26
CA PHE A 51 -13.12 2.21 1.16
C PHE A 51 -12.58 2.58 2.55
N LEU A 52 -11.43 3.26 2.63
CA LEU A 52 -10.76 3.52 3.91
C LEU A 52 -11.63 4.35 4.88
N PRO A 53 -12.28 5.45 4.48
CA PRO A 53 -13.17 6.18 5.39
C PRO A 53 -14.32 5.32 5.90
N LYS A 54 -14.95 4.53 5.03
CA LYS A 54 -16.05 3.62 5.41
C LYS A 54 -15.61 2.51 6.35
N LEU A 55 -14.38 2.03 6.18
CA LEU A 55 -13.80 1.05 7.09
C LEU A 55 -13.63 1.66 8.49
N LEU A 56 -13.10 2.89 8.57
CA LEU A 56 -12.87 3.62 9.81
C LEU A 56 -14.16 4.14 10.48
N GLU A 57 -15.24 4.34 9.71
CA GLU A 57 -16.57 4.61 10.26
C GLU A 57 -17.17 3.39 10.97
N ARG A 58 -16.77 2.18 10.57
CA ARG A 58 -17.34 0.92 11.06
C ARG A 58 -16.55 0.32 12.21
N PHE A 59 -15.23 0.48 12.21
CA PHE A 59 -14.35 -0.11 13.20
C PHE A 59 -13.47 0.96 13.83
N ASP A 60 -13.45 1.00 15.16
CA ASP A 60 -12.62 1.96 15.89
C ASP A 60 -11.19 1.42 16.12
N ARG A 61 -11.00 0.10 15.98
CA ARG A 61 -9.71 -0.56 16.16
C ARG A 61 -9.64 -1.83 15.33
N ILE A 62 -8.50 -2.03 14.68
CA ILE A 62 -8.14 -3.24 13.94
C ILE A 62 -6.74 -3.65 14.38
N GLU A 63 -6.58 -4.90 14.77
CA GLU A 63 -5.30 -5.46 15.24
C GLU A 63 -5.02 -6.79 14.56
N LEU A 64 -3.73 -7.13 14.48
CA LEU A 64 -3.30 -8.46 14.09
C LEU A 64 -3.66 -9.46 15.20
N ALA A 65 -4.27 -10.57 14.80
CA ALA A 65 -4.65 -11.67 15.67
C ALA A 65 -3.76 -12.92 15.45
N GLY A 66 -2.62 -12.72 14.79
CA GLY A 66 -1.66 -13.75 14.42
C GLY A 66 -0.68 -13.25 13.37
N GLU A 67 0.23 -14.14 12.95
CA GLU A 67 1.23 -13.82 11.93
C GLU A 67 0.59 -13.77 10.52
N PRO A 68 0.85 -12.71 9.72
CA PRO A 68 0.42 -12.68 8.33
C PRO A 68 1.14 -13.72 7.47
N GLU A 69 0.38 -14.40 6.60
CA GLU A 69 0.97 -15.23 5.56
C GLU A 69 1.09 -14.43 4.26
N TRP A 70 2.26 -14.49 3.61
CA TRP A 70 2.51 -13.78 2.36
C TRP A 70 2.42 -14.69 1.15
N VAL A 71 2.00 -14.13 0.01
CA VAL A 71 2.02 -14.85 -1.27
C VAL A 71 3.48 -15.13 -1.67
N ALA A 72 3.80 -16.40 -1.95
CA ALA A 72 5.10 -16.82 -2.45
C ALA A 72 5.22 -16.52 -3.96
N ALA A 73 5.54 -15.27 -4.31
CA ALA A 73 5.68 -14.84 -5.69
C ALA A 73 6.75 -13.75 -5.86
N ASN A 74 7.39 -13.74 -7.03
CA ASN A 74 8.41 -12.73 -7.41
C ASN A 74 7.82 -11.50 -8.11
N PHE A 75 6.51 -11.52 -8.43
CA PHE A 75 5.84 -10.46 -9.17
C PHE A 75 4.63 -9.90 -8.42
N VAL A 76 3.58 -10.72 -8.25
CA VAL A 76 2.39 -10.32 -7.49
C VAL A 76 2.61 -10.60 -6.01
N GLY A 77 3.14 -9.61 -5.31
CA GLY A 77 3.28 -9.64 -3.85
C GLY A 77 1.99 -9.22 -3.15
N GLY A 78 1.75 -9.76 -1.96
CA GLY A 78 0.59 -9.40 -1.15
C GLY A 78 0.40 -10.34 0.04
N VAL A 79 -0.52 -9.96 0.93
CA VAL A 79 -0.91 -10.81 2.05
C VAL A 79 -1.90 -11.86 1.56
N LYS A 80 -1.57 -13.14 1.78
CA LYS A 80 -2.42 -14.29 1.47
C LYS A 80 -3.45 -14.53 2.58
N HIS A 81 -3.01 -14.44 3.84
CA HIS A 81 -3.86 -14.56 5.01
C HIS A 81 -3.48 -13.50 6.04
N LEU A 82 -4.46 -12.71 6.49
CA LEU A 82 -4.29 -11.65 7.48
C LEU A 82 -5.26 -11.89 8.64
N PRO A 83 -4.86 -12.63 9.68
CA PRO A 83 -5.70 -12.82 10.85
C PRO A 83 -5.83 -11.49 11.59
N ILE A 84 -7.07 -11.01 11.77
CA ILE A 84 -7.35 -9.76 12.46
C ILE A 84 -8.45 -9.91 13.51
N THR A 85 -8.37 -9.09 14.55
CA THR A 85 -9.49 -8.74 15.43
C THR A 85 -9.89 -7.30 15.16
N TYR A 86 -11.16 -7.00 15.36
CA TYR A 86 -11.71 -5.66 15.18
C TYR A 86 -12.76 -5.36 16.24
N ARG A 87 -12.98 -4.08 16.51
CA ARG A 87 -14.01 -3.56 17.40
C ARG A 87 -14.75 -2.41 16.74
#